data_AF-A0A2D5ADD9-F1
#
_entry.id   AF-A0A2D5ADD9-F1
#
_cell.length_a   1.000
_cell.length_b   1.000
_cell.length_c   1.000
_cell.angle_alpha   90.00
_cell.angle_beta   90.00
_cell.angle_gamma   90.00
#
_symmetry.space_group_name_H-M   'P 1'
#
loop_
_entity.id
_entity.type
_entity.pdbx_description
1 polymer ?
#
loop_
_entity_poly.entity_id
_entity_poly.type
_entity_poly.pdbx_seq_one_letter_code
_entity_poly.pdbx_strand_id
1 'polypeptide(L)'
;MRLAAIQLRSALLDRDETSKRIVEHIHAAADAGAELVAFPEACLPGYPVWLARTGGAEFDAPRQKAVHARYVDESVMPDHGHLESICAAAAIRGIEVVVGVVERAVDRGGHTLYCSALWIDAEGHLVNNHRKLVPTYEERLCWGNGDGAGLRTRQVGELRVGVLNCWENWMPLARTALQSDGMDVHILLWPGAKSLTRDLTRVVAREGRCFAVSVGGVLAPADLPKDLPELDELRHSDEPYLLEGGSGVAGPDGAWIVDPDSLASGEETMIVVDLDPARIREERQNFDPVGHYSRPDVFELVVDRRRQALTGFIDDATPNVTRTGGPSVDGLDHLVLTVRDPDHAARFYRAVLGMDEVRTGDDERALRFGGQQIVLRTEEDGAGVQGSRATWGSADLCLVSRTPAEHWVLHLKRYGLQIVQGPVDRHGATGPIRSVHFRDPEGNLIEIANPRPPRPHDAPAPPGTDPSLP
;
A
#
# COMPACT_ATOMS: atom_id res chain seq x y z
N MET A 1 21.61 -1.54 -11.40
CA MET A 1 20.87 -0.28 -11.19
C MET A 1 21.81 0.73 -10.57
N ARG A 2 21.89 1.96 -11.09
CA ARG A 2 22.64 3.04 -10.43
C ARG A 2 21.72 3.88 -9.55
N LEU A 3 22.07 4.05 -8.28
CA LEU A 3 21.28 4.79 -7.29
C LEU A 3 22.07 5.97 -6.74
N ALA A 4 21.40 7.12 -6.60
CA ALA A 4 21.90 8.29 -5.88
C ALA A 4 21.17 8.43 -4.53
N ALA A 5 21.91 8.55 -3.42
CA ALA A 5 21.38 8.87 -2.10
C ALA A 5 21.89 10.25 -1.69
N ILE A 6 20.97 11.17 -1.39
CA ILE A 6 21.29 12.57 -1.10
C ILE A 6 21.24 12.80 0.40
N GLN A 7 22.41 13.05 0.99
CA GLN A 7 22.51 13.61 2.33
C GLN A 7 22.26 15.12 2.25
N LEU A 8 21.00 15.53 2.40
CA LEU A 8 20.52 16.88 2.06
C LEU A 8 20.54 17.84 3.25
N ARG A 9 20.96 19.10 3.02
CA ARG A 9 20.71 20.24 3.92
C ARG A 9 19.39 20.92 3.58
N SER A 10 18.34 20.59 4.33
CA SER A 10 17.01 21.18 4.13
C SER A 10 16.99 22.64 4.59
N ALA A 11 16.26 23.50 3.86
CA ALA A 11 15.91 24.82 4.36
C ALA A 11 14.70 24.68 5.29
N LEU A 12 14.96 24.49 6.58
CA LEU A 12 13.93 24.16 7.57
C LEU A 12 12.79 25.20 7.56
N LEU A 13 11.54 24.76 7.40
CA LEU A 13 10.35 25.64 7.33
C LEU A 13 10.37 26.61 6.14
N ASP A 14 10.99 26.19 5.04
CA ASP A 14 10.91 26.82 3.72
C ASP A 14 10.79 25.72 2.66
N ARG A 15 9.54 25.39 2.31
CA ARG A 15 9.23 24.33 1.34
C ARG A 15 9.79 24.68 -0.03
N ASP A 16 9.62 25.92 -0.46
CA ASP A 16 9.93 26.32 -1.83
C ASP A 16 11.44 26.36 -2.05
N GLU A 17 12.22 26.81 -1.08
CA GLU A 17 13.68 26.74 -1.12
C GLU A 17 14.19 25.29 -1.06
N THR A 18 13.61 24.45 -0.20
CA THR A 18 14.00 23.05 -0.15
C THR A 18 13.67 22.30 -1.44
N SER A 19 12.51 22.59 -2.05
CA SER A 19 12.13 22.05 -3.36
C SER A 19 13.12 22.41 -4.47
N LYS A 20 13.66 23.64 -4.48
CA LYS A 20 14.70 24.03 -5.45
C LYS A 20 15.96 23.17 -5.30
N ARG A 21 16.43 22.97 -4.07
CA ARG A 21 17.60 22.11 -3.79
C ARG A 21 17.37 20.67 -4.19
N ILE A 22 16.18 20.13 -3.93
CA ILE A 22 15.79 18.78 -4.38
C ILE A 22 15.87 18.68 -5.91
N VAL A 23 15.33 19.67 -6.63
CA VAL A 23 15.39 19.72 -8.11
C VAL A 23 16.83 19.77 -8.62
N GLU A 24 17.71 20.56 -8.00
CA GLU A 24 19.13 20.61 -8.34
C GLU A 24 19.81 19.24 -8.17
N HIS A 25 19.53 18.55 -7.06
CA HIS A 25 20.05 17.21 -6.81
C HIS A 25 19.46 16.14 -7.75
N ILE A 26 18.21 16.27 -8.18
CA ILE A 26 17.61 15.41 -9.21
C ILE A 26 18.40 15.53 -10.52
N HIS A 27 18.70 16.77 -10.94
CA HIS A 27 19.52 17.00 -12.13
C HIS A 27 20.93 16.43 -11.98
N ALA A 28 21.60 16.68 -10.85
CA ALA A 28 22.94 16.17 -10.59
C ALA A 28 23.00 14.63 -10.53
N ALA A 29 22.01 13.98 -9.91
CA ALA A 29 21.90 12.53 -9.86
C ALA A 29 21.72 11.93 -11.26
N ALA A 30 20.87 12.54 -12.09
CA ALA A 30 20.66 12.12 -13.46
C ALA A 30 21.92 12.35 -14.33
N ASP A 31 22.67 13.44 -14.13
CA ASP A 31 23.96 13.68 -14.79
C ASP A 31 25.02 12.63 -14.40
N ALA A 32 24.94 12.09 -13.18
CA ALA A 32 25.75 10.96 -12.73
C ALA A 32 25.26 9.59 -13.27
N GLY A 33 24.16 9.57 -14.03
CA GLY A 33 23.55 8.39 -14.61
C GLY A 33 22.74 7.53 -13.64
N ALA A 34 22.28 8.10 -12.52
CA ALA A 34 21.40 7.40 -11.61
C ALA A 34 20.01 7.19 -12.23
N GLU A 35 19.43 6.01 -11.99
CA GLU A 35 18.06 5.64 -12.37
C GLU A 35 17.05 5.99 -11.26
N LEU A 36 17.53 6.09 -10.02
CA LEU A 36 16.76 6.45 -8.84
C LEU A 36 17.57 7.39 -7.95
N VAL A 37 16.94 8.46 -7.48
CA VAL A 37 17.47 9.35 -6.45
C VAL A 37 16.58 9.33 -5.20
N ALA A 38 17.20 9.23 -4.02
CA ALA A 38 16.53 9.17 -2.73
C ALA A 38 16.96 10.30 -1.80
N PHE A 39 15.99 10.92 -1.13
CA PHE A 39 16.17 12.03 -0.20
C PHE A 39 15.76 11.66 1.23
N PRO A 40 16.25 12.37 2.27
CA PRO A 40 16.07 12.00 3.68
C PRO A 40 14.61 12.04 4.18
N GLU A 41 14.40 11.52 5.39
CA GLU A 41 13.09 11.56 6.06
C GLU A 41 12.65 13.00 6.32
N ALA A 42 11.39 13.29 5.99
CA ALA A 42 10.76 14.60 6.24
C ALA A 42 11.62 15.80 5.82
N CYS A 43 12.48 15.65 4.80
CA CYS A 43 13.37 16.72 4.37
C CYS A 43 12.60 17.92 3.82
N LEU A 44 11.39 17.71 3.29
CA LEU A 44 10.54 18.76 2.75
C LEU A 44 9.31 19.01 3.64
N PRO A 45 9.20 20.14 4.38
CA PRO A 45 10.13 21.28 4.47
C PRO A 45 11.19 21.13 5.59
N GLY A 46 11.29 19.97 6.23
CA GLY A 46 12.33 19.69 7.21
C GLY A 46 11.83 18.92 8.44
N TYR A 47 12.74 18.19 9.06
CA TYR A 47 12.47 17.39 10.25
C TYR A 47 12.21 18.30 11.48
N PRO A 48 11.24 17.99 12.36
CA PRO A 48 10.80 18.89 13.42
C PRO A 48 11.70 18.85 14.66
N VAL A 49 12.98 19.17 14.49
CA VAL A 49 14.03 19.11 15.52
C VAL A 49 13.73 19.92 16.78
N TRP A 50 12.85 20.92 16.69
CA TRP A 50 12.51 21.77 17.83
C TRP A 50 11.71 21.03 18.90
N LEU A 51 10.90 20.02 18.54
CA LEU A 51 10.00 19.34 19.49
C LEU A 51 10.75 18.77 20.69
N ALA A 52 11.86 18.07 20.44
CA ALA A 52 12.64 17.43 21.50
C ALA A 52 13.47 18.44 22.32
N ARG A 53 13.74 19.62 21.76
CA ARG A 53 14.77 20.55 22.25
C ARG A 53 14.20 21.85 22.81
N THR A 54 12.95 22.19 22.51
CA THR A 54 12.27 23.40 23.00
C THR A 54 11.00 23.06 23.79
N GLY A 55 10.96 21.89 24.44
CA GLY A 55 9.86 21.50 25.33
C GLY A 55 8.55 21.22 24.59
N GLY A 56 8.57 20.44 23.50
CA GLY A 56 7.40 20.15 22.67
C GLY A 56 6.19 19.57 23.41
N ALA A 57 6.41 18.89 24.55
CA ALA A 57 5.34 18.32 25.38
C ALA A 57 4.68 19.33 26.34
N GLU A 58 5.15 20.58 26.38
CA GLU A 58 4.57 21.63 27.21
C GLU A 58 3.17 21.99 26.70
N PHE A 59 2.16 21.71 27.52
CA PHE A 59 0.77 21.90 27.16
C PHE A 59 0.47 23.38 26.88
N ASP A 60 -0.22 23.66 25.77
CA ASP A 60 -0.61 25.00 25.33
C ASP A 60 0.53 26.02 25.13
N ALA A 61 1.79 25.57 25.05
CA ALA A 61 2.95 26.44 24.87
C ALA A 61 2.83 27.35 23.63
N PRO A 62 2.81 28.70 23.80
CA PRO A 62 2.67 29.63 22.68
C PRO A 62 3.76 29.46 21.63
N ARG A 63 5.01 29.20 22.05
CA ARG A 63 6.14 28.95 21.14
C ARG A 63 5.90 27.73 20.24
N GLN A 64 5.37 26.64 20.79
CA GLN A 64 5.13 25.42 20.02
C GLN A 64 4.00 25.64 19.01
N LYS A 65 2.94 26.36 19.40
CA LYS A 65 1.83 26.72 18.51
C LYS A 65 2.28 27.60 17.34
N ALA A 66 3.17 28.56 17.59
CA ALA A 66 3.69 29.44 16.55
C ALA A 66 4.53 28.67 15.51
N VAL A 67 5.47 27.82 15.96
CA VAL A 67 6.27 26.99 15.05
C VAL A 67 5.39 25.97 14.31
N HIS A 68 4.41 25.36 15.00
CA HIS A 68 3.46 24.43 14.39
C HIS A 68 2.63 25.08 13.28
N ALA A 69 2.14 26.31 13.47
CA ALA A 69 1.39 27.02 12.44
C ALA A 69 2.20 27.17 11.15
N ARG A 70 3.45 27.65 11.26
CA ARG A 70 4.36 27.71 10.11
C ARG A 70 4.64 26.34 9.51
N TYR A 71 4.82 25.31 10.34
CA TYR A 71 5.06 23.96 9.87
C TYR A 71 3.89 23.41 9.03
N VAL A 72 2.65 23.70 9.43
CA VAL A 72 1.44 23.33 8.68
C VAL A 72 1.33 24.09 7.35
N ASP A 73 1.72 25.37 7.31
CA ASP A 73 1.70 26.18 6.09
C ASP A 73 2.76 25.72 5.07
N GLU A 74 3.93 25.34 5.56
CA GLU A 74 5.05 24.85 4.75
C GLU A 74 4.92 23.35 4.37
N SER A 75 3.99 22.63 4.99
CA SER A 75 3.79 21.20 4.69
C SER A 75 3.31 20.95 3.25
N VAL A 76 3.63 19.76 2.75
CA VAL A 76 3.39 19.35 1.36
C VAL A 76 1.96 18.84 1.20
N MET A 77 1.24 19.40 0.23
CA MET A 77 -0.05 18.90 -0.23
C MET A 77 0.14 18.40 -1.66
N PRO A 78 0.29 17.09 -1.89
CA PRO A 78 0.56 16.54 -3.22
C PRO A 78 -0.46 17.00 -4.28
N ASP A 79 -1.74 17.10 -3.89
CA ASP A 79 -2.84 17.48 -4.78
C ASP A 79 -2.94 19.01 -5.03
N HIS A 80 -2.03 19.82 -4.47
CA HIS A 80 -2.06 21.29 -4.54
C HIS A 80 -0.83 21.89 -5.23
N GLY A 81 -0.18 21.11 -6.11
CA GLY A 81 0.93 21.59 -6.92
C GLY A 81 2.27 21.75 -6.18
N HIS A 82 2.32 21.46 -4.87
CA HIS A 82 3.55 21.61 -4.05
C HIS A 82 4.72 20.72 -4.51
N LEU A 83 4.45 19.72 -5.37
CA LEU A 83 5.44 18.80 -5.93
C LEU A 83 5.71 19.02 -7.42
N GLU A 84 5.03 19.99 -8.08
CA GLU A 84 5.08 20.14 -9.54
C GLU A 84 6.51 20.28 -10.10
N SER A 85 7.35 21.06 -9.44
CA SER A 85 8.74 21.25 -9.87
C SER A 85 9.58 19.97 -9.73
N ILE A 86 9.36 19.19 -8.68
CA ILE A 86 10.02 17.90 -8.44
C ILE A 86 9.55 16.86 -9.46
N CYS A 87 8.24 16.77 -9.69
CA CYS A 87 7.63 15.92 -10.72
C CYS A 87 8.14 16.26 -12.12
N ALA A 88 8.19 17.55 -12.46
CA ALA A 88 8.71 18.01 -13.74
C ALA A 88 10.20 17.68 -13.90
N ALA A 89 11.01 17.85 -12.85
CA ALA A 89 12.42 17.50 -12.88
C ALA A 89 12.63 15.99 -13.10
N ALA A 90 11.85 15.14 -12.42
CA ALA A 90 11.86 13.69 -12.62
C ALA A 90 11.54 13.33 -14.09
N ALA A 91 10.42 13.85 -14.62
CA ALA A 91 9.98 13.63 -15.99
C ALA A 91 10.99 14.08 -17.05
N ILE A 92 11.55 15.28 -16.89
CA ILE A 92 12.55 15.84 -17.82
C ILE A 92 13.82 14.99 -17.86
N ARG A 93 14.20 14.44 -16.70
CA ARG A 93 15.45 13.69 -16.55
C ARG A 93 15.28 12.19 -16.69
N GLY A 94 14.05 11.68 -16.75
CA GLY A 94 13.75 10.25 -16.83
C GLY A 94 14.30 9.48 -15.63
N ILE A 95 14.16 10.02 -14.42
CA ILE A 95 14.72 9.46 -13.18
C ILE A 95 13.61 9.27 -12.14
N GLU A 96 13.63 8.14 -11.43
CA GLU A 96 12.75 7.87 -10.31
C GLU A 96 13.18 8.69 -9.08
N VAL A 97 12.23 9.18 -8.28
CA VAL A 97 12.51 10.01 -7.10
C VAL A 97 11.78 9.48 -5.88
N VAL A 98 12.52 9.24 -4.81
CA VAL A 98 11.98 9.00 -3.46
C VAL A 98 12.28 10.21 -2.59
N VAL A 99 11.24 10.88 -2.10
CA VAL A 99 11.38 12.07 -1.26
C VAL A 99 10.61 11.93 0.05
N GLY A 100 11.30 12.17 1.17
CA GLY A 100 10.65 12.28 2.48
C GLY A 100 10.04 13.66 2.67
N VAL A 101 8.75 13.70 2.96
CA VAL A 101 7.98 14.93 3.12
C VAL A 101 7.20 14.94 4.42
N VAL A 102 6.86 16.14 4.85
CA VAL A 102 5.82 16.40 5.83
C VAL A 102 4.54 16.62 5.04
N GLU A 103 3.72 15.58 4.93
CA GLU A 103 2.48 15.59 4.18
C GLU A 103 1.35 16.22 5.01
N ARG A 104 0.69 17.22 4.45
CA ARG A 104 -0.59 17.74 4.94
C ARG A 104 -1.73 17.07 4.18
N ALA A 105 -2.37 16.12 4.85
CA ALA A 105 -3.32 15.22 4.25
C ALA A 105 -4.73 15.83 4.11
N VAL A 106 -5.17 16.06 2.86
CA VAL A 106 -6.52 16.61 2.56
C VAL A 106 -7.62 15.61 2.92
N ASP A 107 -7.37 14.32 2.68
CA ASP A 107 -8.24 13.19 3.07
C ASP A 107 -8.39 13.03 4.60
N ARG A 108 -7.66 13.84 5.38
CA ARG A 108 -7.69 13.88 6.85
C ARG A 108 -8.00 15.29 7.36
N GLY A 109 -8.91 15.97 6.67
CA GLY A 109 -9.40 17.30 7.04
C GLY A 109 -8.42 18.42 6.77
N GLY A 110 -7.29 18.15 6.11
CA GLY A 110 -6.34 19.19 5.70
C GLY A 110 -5.61 19.87 6.85
N HIS A 111 -5.54 19.28 8.04
CA HIS A 111 -4.84 19.85 9.20
C HIS A 111 -3.95 18.85 9.94
N THR A 112 -4.11 17.55 9.68
CA THR A 112 -3.20 16.53 10.21
C THR A 112 -1.96 16.42 9.33
N LEU A 113 -0.79 16.42 9.96
CA LEU A 113 0.47 16.20 9.29
C LEU A 113 0.90 14.74 9.40
N TYR A 114 1.61 14.25 8.39
CA TYR A 114 2.17 12.91 8.32
C TYR A 114 3.63 13.00 7.89
N CYS A 115 4.49 12.14 8.46
CA CYS A 115 5.78 11.87 7.85
C CYS A 115 5.56 10.87 6.72
N SER A 116 5.83 11.26 5.47
CA SER A 116 5.52 10.45 4.30
C SER A 116 6.74 10.27 3.41
N ALA A 117 6.94 9.06 2.89
CA ALA A 117 7.85 8.80 1.78
C ALA A 117 7.03 8.77 0.49
N LEU A 118 7.27 9.74 -0.39
CA LEU A 118 6.62 9.84 -1.69
C LEU A 118 7.52 9.26 -2.77
N TRP A 119 6.90 8.53 -3.70
CA TRP A 119 7.57 7.95 -4.85
C TRP A 119 7.02 8.58 -6.13
N ILE A 120 7.88 9.29 -6.86
CA ILE A 120 7.58 9.91 -8.15
C ILE A 120 8.30 9.08 -9.23
N ASP A 121 7.57 8.60 -10.23
CA ASP A 121 8.13 7.80 -11.32
C ASP A 121 8.94 8.64 -12.32
N ALA A 122 9.67 7.96 -13.20
CA ALA A 122 10.48 8.62 -14.24
C ALA A 122 9.67 9.46 -15.23
N GLU A 123 8.34 9.29 -15.28
CA GLU A 123 7.41 10.11 -16.05
C GLU A 123 6.85 11.31 -15.25
N GLY A 124 7.22 11.44 -13.97
CA GLY A 124 6.81 12.53 -13.10
C GLY A 124 5.48 12.32 -12.38
N HIS A 125 4.94 11.10 -12.33
CA HIS A 125 3.71 10.78 -11.60
C HIS A 125 4.01 10.34 -10.17
N LEU A 126 3.20 10.82 -9.21
CA LEU A 126 3.20 10.29 -7.85
C LEU A 126 2.56 8.89 -7.84
N VAL A 127 3.36 7.84 -7.71
CA VAL A 127 2.93 6.44 -7.85
C VAL A 127 2.89 5.66 -6.53
N ASN A 128 3.45 6.21 -5.46
CA ASN A 128 3.29 5.68 -4.11
C ASN A 128 3.37 6.80 -3.06
N ASN A 129 2.56 6.67 -2.00
CA ASN A 129 2.63 7.52 -0.82
C ASN A 129 2.61 6.63 0.43
N HIS A 130 3.77 6.50 1.09
CA HIS A 130 3.93 5.76 2.34
C HIS A 130 3.98 6.70 3.54
N ARG A 131 2.84 6.81 4.24
CA ARG A 131 2.75 7.48 5.54
C ARG A 131 3.38 6.57 6.60
N LYS A 132 4.31 7.11 7.40
CA LYS A 132 4.97 6.43 8.50
C LYS A 132 3.93 5.78 9.42
N LEU A 133 3.99 4.46 9.57
CA LEU A 133 3.00 3.66 10.30
C LEU A 133 2.81 4.15 11.73
N VAL A 134 3.92 4.48 12.41
CA VAL A 134 3.91 4.95 13.79
C VAL A 134 5.02 6.00 13.99
N PRO A 135 4.67 7.28 14.28
CA PRO A 135 5.64 8.27 14.73
C PRO A 135 6.30 7.87 16.06
N THR A 136 7.60 8.12 16.15
CA THR A 136 8.42 7.75 17.30
C THR A 136 8.41 8.85 18.35
N TYR A 137 8.15 8.48 19.61
CA TYR A 137 8.34 9.34 20.78
C TYR A 137 7.71 10.75 20.61
N GLU A 138 8.51 11.82 20.54
CA GLU A 138 8.08 13.22 20.39
C GLU A 138 7.42 13.54 19.04
N GLU A 139 7.70 12.76 18.00
CA GLU A 139 7.06 12.92 16.69
C GLU A 139 5.53 12.75 16.77
N ARG A 140 5.03 12.05 17.80
CA ARG A 140 3.59 11.89 18.06
C ARG A 140 2.90 13.20 18.43
N LEU A 141 3.67 14.23 18.77
CA LEU A 141 3.16 15.56 19.05
C LEU A 141 2.88 16.35 17.77
N CYS A 142 3.39 15.92 16.61
CA CYS A 142 3.21 16.62 15.33
C CYS A 142 2.60 15.76 14.21
N TRP A 143 2.81 14.44 14.21
CA TRP A 143 2.41 13.58 13.10
C TRP A 143 1.36 12.53 13.49
N GLY A 144 0.49 12.21 12.55
CA GLY A 144 -0.46 11.10 12.62
C GLY A 144 0.14 9.75 12.22
N ASN A 145 -0.55 8.67 12.59
CA ASN A 145 -0.20 7.31 12.18
C ASN A 145 -0.62 7.03 10.73
N GLY A 146 0.29 6.48 9.94
CA GLY A 146 0.02 5.98 8.59
C GLY A 146 -0.77 4.66 8.57
N ASP A 147 -1.08 4.21 7.35
CA ASP A 147 -1.75 2.95 7.07
C ASP A 147 -0.90 2.06 6.15
N GLY A 148 -1.40 0.87 5.82
CA GLY A 148 -0.66 -0.08 4.98
C GLY A 148 -0.65 0.26 3.49
N ALA A 149 -1.28 1.34 3.03
CA ALA A 149 -1.47 1.56 1.59
C ALA A 149 -0.18 1.80 0.83
N GLY A 150 0.81 2.43 1.49
CA GLY A 150 2.12 2.74 0.91
C GLY A 150 3.19 1.66 1.12
N LEU A 151 2.88 0.58 1.84
CA LEU A 151 3.78 -0.58 2.02
C LEU A 151 3.88 -1.39 0.71
N ARG A 152 4.53 -0.82 -0.29
CA ARG A 152 4.63 -1.35 -1.66
C ARG A 152 6.05 -1.19 -2.17
N THR A 153 6.54 -2.20 -2.85
CA THR A 153 7.78 -2.09 -3.62
C THR A 153 7.53 -1.56 -5.02
N ARG A 154 8.52 -0.90 -5.63
CA ARG A 154 8.49 -0.42 -7.00
C ARG A 154 9.63 -1.03 -7.82
N GLN A 155 9.38 -1.32 -9.08
CA GLN A 155 10.41 -1.82 -10.00
C GLN A 155 11.21 -0.63 -10.53
N VAL A 156 12.54 -0.68 -10.43
CA VAL A 156 13.47 0.27 -11.07
C VAL A 156 14.57 -0.54 -11.76
N GLY A 157 14.62 -0.46 -13.08
CA GLY A 157 15.45 -1.36 -13.88
C GLY A 157 15.13 -2.83 -13.55
N GLU A 158 16.15 -3.62 -13.21
CA GLU A 158 15.99 -5.03 -12.82
C GLU A 158 15.68 -5.25 -11.33
N LEU A 159 15.73 -4.21 -10.48
CA LEU A 159 15.59 -4.35 -9.03
C LEU A 159 14.22 -3.86 -8.53
N ARG A 160 13.72 -4.50 -7.48
CA ARG A 160 12.56 -4.00 -6.71
C ARG A 160 13.01 -3.24 -5.48
N VAL A 161 12.47 -2.05 -5.28
CA VAL A 161 12.87 -1.13 -4.21
C VAL A 161 11.71 -0.92 -3.25
N GLY A 162 11.96 -1.04 -1.94
CA GLY A 162 11.02 -0.66 -0.88
C GLY A 162 11.60 0.45 0.00
N VAL A 163 10.71 1.21 0.63
CA VAL A 163 11.09 2.40 1.42
C VAL A 163 10.35 2.39 2.76
N LEU A 164 11.06 2.70 3.85
CA LEU A 164 10.48 2.89 5.18
C LEU A 164 11.13 4.11 5.88
N ASN A 165 10.38 4.76 6.76
CA ASN A 165 10.88 5.89 7.53
C ASN A 165 11.36 5.43 8.91
N CYS A 166 12.60 5.78 9.23
CA CYS A 166 13.15 5.80 10.57
C CYS A 166 12.87 4.52 11.37
N TRP A 167 12.20 4.60 12.51
CA TRP A 167 11.96 3.43 13.37
C TRP A 167 11.01 2.38 12.78
N GLU A 168 10.31 2.66 11.68
CA GLU A 168 9.60 1.61 10.92
C GLU A 168 10.58 0.53 10.43
N ASN A 169 11.83 0.91 10.16
CA ASN A 169 12.88 -0.02 9.80
C ASN A 169 13.19 -1.04 10.89
N TRP A 170 12.82 -0.78 12.15
CA TRP A 170 12.92 -1.76 13.24
C TRP A 170 11.70 -2.68 13.32
N MET A 171 10.56 -2.34 12.71
CA MET A 171 9.33 -3.13 12.75
C MET A 171 9.45 -4.38 11.87
N PRO A 172 9.52 -5.61 12.43
CA PRO A 172 9.72 -6.82 11.63
C PRO A 172 8.61 -7.03 10.60
N LEU A 173 7.35 -6.81 10.99
CA LEU A 173 6.21 -7.02 10.08
C LEU A 173 6.19 -6.04 8.90
N ALA A 174 6.66 -4.80 9.09
CA ALA A 174 6.77 -3.83 8.00
C ALA A 174 7.86 -4.25 7.00
N ARG A 175 9.02 -4.69 7.51
CA ARG A 175 10.10 -5.23 6.68
C ARG A 175 9.66 -6.49 5.93
N THR A 176 9.05 -7.44 6.63
CA THR A 176 8.53 -8.67 6.02
C THR A 176 7.49 -8.35 4.94
N ALA A 177 6.60 -7.37 5.15
CA ALA A 177 5.62 -6.97 4.14
C ALA A 177 6.25 -6.50 2.81
N LEU A 178 7.36 -5.74 2.87
CA LEU A 178 8.09 -5.30 1.68
C LEU A 178 8.95 -6.41 1.09
N GLN A 179 9.61 -7.22 1.93
CA GLN A 179 10.37 -8.38 1.48
C GLN A 179 9.47 -9.37 0.72
N SER A 180 8.27 -9.66 1.25
CA SER A 180 7.28 -10.54 0.61
C SER A 180 6.72 -9.95 -0.69
N ASP A 181 6.83 -8.63 -0.90
CA ASP A 181 6.54 -7.96 -2.17
C ASP A 181 7.74 -7.98 -3.15
N GLY A 182 8.79 -8.74 -2.80
CA GLY A 182 9.97 -8.99 -3.64
C GLY A 182 11.10 -7.97 -3.49
N MET A 183 11.18 -7.23 -2.37
CA MET A 183 12.19 -6.17 -2.19
C MET A 183 13.64 -6.67 -2.32
N ASP A 184 14.38 -6.03 -3.23
CA ASP A 184 15.80 -6.27 -3.53
C ASP A 184 16.71 -5.14 -3.01
N VAL A 185 16.16 -3.92 -2.90
CA VAL A 185 16.81 -2.74 -2.32
C VAL A 185 15.88 -2.14 -1.28
N HIS A 186 16.39 -1.92 -0.08
CA HIS A 186 15.68 -1.24 0.99
C HIS A 186 16.28 0.16 1.17
N ILE A 187 15.48 1.20 0.92
CA ILE A 187 15.82 2.59 1.25
C ILE A 187 15.28 2.91 2.64
N LEU A 188 16.17 3.25 3.56
CA LEU A 188 15.86 3.62 4.94
C LEU A 188 16.00 5.14 5.06
N LEU A 189 14.88 5.85 5.19
CA LEU A 189 14.90 7.30 5.35
C LEU A 189 15.10 7.67 6.81
N TRP A 190 15.99 8.61 7.10
CA TRP A 190 16.32 9.05 8.46
C TRP A 190 16.34 10.56 8.59
N PRO A 191 16.17 11.12 9.81
CA PRO A 191 16.34 12.55 10.04
C PRO A 191 17.78 12.98 9.77
N GLY A 192 18.74 12.22 10.31
CA GLY A 192 20.18 12.48 10.17
C GLY A 192 20.96 12.29 11.46
N ALA A 193 21.42 11.06 11.72
CA ALA A 193 22.39 10.74 12.77
C ALA A 193 23.02 9.37 12.51
N LYS A 194 24.34 9.24 12.65
CA LYS A 194 25.03 7.95 12.42
C LYS A 194 24.60 6.86 13.41
N SER A 195 24.19 7.27 14.61
CA SER A 195 23.68 6.36 15.64
C SER A 195 22.43 5.58 15.19
N LEU A 196 21.65 6.15 14.25
CA LEU A 196 20.48 5.49 13.67
C LEU A 196 20.87 4.52 12.55
N THR A 197 21.92 4.83 11.79
CA THR A 197 22.26 4.12 10.54
C THR A 197 23.31 3.04 10.73
N ARG A 198 24.26 3.20 11.66
CA ARG A 198 25.45 2.34 11.80
C ARG A 198 25.11 0.85 12.00
N ASP A 199 24.17 0.56 12.88
CA ASP A 199 23.91 -0.83 13.28
C ASP A 199 22.78 -1.43 12.42
N LEU A 200 21.63 -0.73 12.30
CA LEU A 200 20.45 -1.26 11.64
C LEU A 200 20.65 -1.51 10.14
N THR A 201 21.31 -0.61 9.40
CA THR A 201 21.44 -0.73 7.94
C THR A 201 22.03 -2.09 7.54
N ARG A 202 23.07 -2.53 8.25
CA ARG A 202 23.74 -3.82 8.01
C ARG A 202 22.90 -5.01 8.46
N VAL A 203 22.16 -4.86 9.57
CA VAL A 203 21.25 -5.89 10.06
C VAL A 203 20.16 -6.15 9.03
N VAL A 204 19.52 -5.09 8.53
CA VAL A 204 18.44 -5.22 7.55
C VAL A 204 18.94 -5.75 6.21
N ALA A 205 20.15 -5.36 5.78
CA ALA A 205 20.77 -5.93 4.58
C ALA A 205 20.98 -7.45 4.70
N ARG A 206 21.50 -7.92 5.83
CA ARG A 206 21.73 -9.35 6.12
C ARG A 206 20.44 -10.13 6.32
N GLU A 207 19.47 -9.53 6.98
CA GLU A 207 18.15 -10.14 7.21
C GLU A 207 17.38 -10.28 5.89
N GLY A 208 17.34 -9.24 5.06
CA GLY A 208 16.59 -9.26 3.80
C GLY A 208 17.33 -9.88 2.62
N ARG A 209 18.65 -10.08 2.73
CA ARG A 209 19.56 -10.30 1.60
C ARG A 209 19.33 -9.31 0.48
N CYS A 210 19.23 -8.04 0.86
CA CYS A 210 18.98 -6.90 -0.02
C CYS A 210 20.10 -5.88 0.12
N PHE A 211 20.26 -4.99 -0.86
CA PHE A 211 21.04 -3.77 -0.59
C PHE A 211 20.25 -2.90 0.39
N ALA A 212 20.93 -2.30 1.37
CA ALA A 212 20.33 -1.37 2.31
C ALA A 212 20.97 0.01 2.15
N VAL A 213 20.16 1.03 1.92
CA VAL A 213 20.59 2.40 1.63
C VAL A 213 19.94 3.33 2.66
N SER A 214 20.73 3.75 3.64
CA SER A 214 20.30 4.73 4.64
C SER A 214 20.57 6.15 4.15
N VAL A 215 19.53 6.99 4.14
CA VAL A 215 19.58 8.37 3.65
C VAL A 215 19.15 9.32 4.77
N GLY A 216 20.08 10.15 5.25
CA GLY A 216 19.87 11.08 6.36
C GLY A 216 20.12 12.53 5.96
N GLY A 217 19.46 13.48 6.63
CA GLY A 217 19.66 14.91 6.41
C GLY A 217 20.79 15.51 7.24
N VAL A 218 21.16 16.74 6.92
CA VAL A 218 22.06 17.57 7.73
C VAL A 218 21.39 18.89 8.08
N LEU A 219 21.65 19.36 9.30
CA LEU A 219 21.11 20.62 9.80
C LEU A 219 22.02 21.14 10.90
N ALA A 220 22.54 22.35 10.73
CA ALA A 220 23.28 23.07 11.75
C ALA A 220 22.39 24.12 12.44
N PRO A 221 22.71 24.54 13.68
CA PRO A 221 22.03 25.67 14.33
C PRO A 221 21.93 26.93 13.46
N ALA A 222 22.96 27.21 12.66
CA ALA A 222 23.02 28.37 11.78
C ALA A 222 22.04 28.31 10.59
N ASP A 223 21.51 27.13 10.27
CA ASP A 223 20.55 26.93 9.18
C ASP A 223 19.10 27.23 9.59
N LEU A 224 18.84 27.42 10.90
CA LEU A 224 17.49 27.67 11.40
C LEU A 224 16.96 29.04 10.91
N PRO A 225 15.65 29.16 10.61
CA PRO A 225 15.03 30.41 10.20
C PRO A 225 15.34 31.56 11.16
N LYS A 226 15.80 32.68 10.60
CA LYS A 226 16.18 33.88 11.39
C LYS A 226 14.98 34.71 11.81
N ASP A 227 13.85 34.53 11.14
CA ASP A 227 12.60 35.24 11.34
C ASP A 227 11.64 34.53 12.31
N LEU A 228 12.10 33.45 12.96
CA LEU A 228 11.31 32.68 13.93
C LEU A 228 12.00 32.67 15.31
N PRO A 229 11.71 33.66 16.18
CA PRO A 229 12.41 33.81 17.47
C PRO A 229 12.21 32.63 18.43
N GLU A 230 11.15 31.83 18.23
CA GLU A 230 10.89 30.60 19.00
C GLU A 230 12.01 29.56 18.87
N LEU A 231 12.88 29.68 17.85
CA LEU A 231 14.02 28.80 17.60
C LEU A 231 15.36 29.40 18.05
N ASP A 232 15.38 30.58 18.70
CA ASP A 232 16.61 31.28 19.05
C ASP A 232 17.52 30.47 19.98
N GLU A 233 16.96 29.73 20.93
CA GLU A 233 17.74 28.86 21.82
C GLU A 233 18.54 27.81 21.03
N LEU A 234 17.91 27.20 20.01
CA LEU A 234 18.56 26.21 19.18
C LEU A 234 19.63 26.81 18.27
N ARG A 235 19.36 28.02 17.76
CA ARG A 235 20.26 28.75 16.86
C ARG A 235 21.56 29.16 17.54
N HIS A 236 21.54 29.32 18.87
CA HIS A 236 22.71 29.63 19.69
C HIS A 236 23.21 28.43 20.50
N SER A 237 22.78 27.21 20.15
CA SER A 237 23.32 25.98 20.74
C SER A 237 24.82 25.84 20.46
N ASP A 238 25.56 25.31 21.43
CA ASP A 238 26.98 24.95 21.26
C ASP A 238 27.17 23.63 20.47
N GLU A 239 26.07 22.92 20.17
CA GLU A 239 26.14 21.73 19.32
C GLU A 239 26.53 22.09 17.88
N PRO A 240 27.52 21.43 17.28
CA PRO A 240 27.93 21.75 15.91
C PRO A 240 26.84 21.44 14.87
N TYR A 241 26.00 20.44 15.16
CA TYR A 241 24.94 19.97 14.28
C TYR A 241 23.71 19.57 15.10
N LEU A 242 22.52 19.86 14.59
CA LEU A 242 21.26 19.30 15.07
C LEU A 242 20.96 17.95 14.40
N LEU A 243 21.40 17.80 13.14
CA LEU A 243 21.41 16.57 12.36
C LEU A 243 22.78 16.47 11.67
N GLU A 244 23.54 15.42 11.96
CA GLU A 244 24.94 15.30 11.53
C GLU A 244 25.13 14.51 10.22
N GLY A 245 24.05 14.01 9.62
CA GLY A 245 24.10 13.14 8.44
C GLY A 245 24.28 11.67 8.83
N GLY A 246 25.34 11.04 8.33
CA GLY A 246 25.60 9.62 8.55
C GLY A 246 24.80 8.70 7.62
N SER A 247 24.57 9.13 6.38
CA SER A 247 24.04 8.24 5.32
C SER A 247 25.01 7.08 5.04
N GLY A 248 24.51 5.92 4.60
CA GLY A 248 25.36 4.73 4.43
C GLY A 248 24.74 3.67 3.53
N VAL A 249 25.57 2.80 2.96
CA VAL A 249 25.14 1.76 2.01
C VAL A 249 25.77 0.44 2.37
N ALA A 250 24.96 -0.59 2.62
CA ALA A 250 25.41 -1.95 2.89
C ALA A 250 24.99 -2.92 1.77
N GLY A 251 25.88 -3.86 1.46
CA GLY A 251 25.60 -4.97 0.55
C GLY A 251 24.74 -6.06 1.21
N PRO A 252 24.19 -7.02 0.44
CA PRO A 252 23.34 -8.12 0.94
C PRO A 252 23.98 -9.06 1.98
N ASP A 253 25.32 -9.02 2.11
CA ASP A 253 26.12 -9.70 3.13
C ASP A 253 26.33 -8.85 4.41
N GLY A 254 25.81 -7.62 4.41
CA GLY A 254 25.98 -6.59 5.43
C GLY A 254 27.37 -6.00 5.52
N ALA A 255 28.22 -6.15 4.50
CA ALA A 255 29.45 -5.37 4.38
C ALA A 255 29.12 -3.93 3.96
N TRP A 256 29.87 -2.96 4.47
CA TRP A 256 29.72 -1.57 4.04
C TRP A 256 30.28 -1.40 2.62
N ILE A 257 29.47 -0.80 1.75
CA ILE A 257 29.89 -0.18 0.50
C ILE A 257 30.26 1.28 0.78
N VAL A 258 29.44 1.95 1.59
CA VAL A 258 29.68 3.29 2.12
C VAL A 258 29.42 3.27 3.62
N ASP A 259 30.46 3.53 4.41
CA ASP A 259 30.39 3.54 5.87
C ASP A 259 29.81 4.88 6.36
N PRO A 260 28.74 4.89 7.18
CA PRO A 260 28.13 6.13 7.67
C PRO A 260 29.06 6.97 8.54
N ASP A 261 30.09 6.40 9.16
CA ASP A 261 31.04 7.16 9.98
C ASP A 261 31.83 8.17 9.13
N SER A 262 32.03 7.92 7.83
CA SER A 262 32.72 8.86 6.93
C SER A 262 31.84 10.02 6.46
N LEU A 263 30.53 9.95 6.69
CA LEU A 263 29.54 10.94 6.24
C LEU A 263 28.83 11.64 7.40
N ALA A 264 29.29 11.43 8.63
CA ALA A 264 28.79 12.09 9.83
C ALA A 264 29.57 13.39 10.14
N SER A 265 29.69 14.26 9.13
CA SER A 265 30.44 15.54 9.20
C SER A 265 29.53 16.78 9.22
N GLY A 266 28.21 16.58 9.10
CA GLY A 266 27.25 17.66 8.86
C GLY A 266 27.36 18.29 7.48
N GLU A 267 28.11 17.70 6.54
CA GLU A 267 28.23 18.18 5.16
C GLU A 267 27.13 17.60 4.27
N GLU A 268 26.69 18.39 3.28
CA GLU A 268 25.81 17.90 2.23
C GLU A 268 26.62 17.01 1.27
N THR A 269 26.08 15.85 0.89
CA THR A 269 26.83 14.87 0.07
C THR A 269 25.88 14.05 -0.80
N MET A 270 26.25 13.85 -2.07
CA MET A 270 25.60 12.88 -2.95
C MET A 270 26.43 11.59 -3.01
N ILE A 271 25.82 10.48 -2.64
CA ILE A 271 26.39 9.14 -2.73
C ILE A 271 25.86 8.48 -4.00
N VAL A 272 26.73 8.03 -4.90
CA VAL A 272 26.34 7.29 -6.11
C VAL A 272 26.90 5.88 -6.05
N VAL A 273 26.04 4.87 -6.17
CA VAL A 273 26.42 3.45 -6.09
C VAL A 273 25.79 2.64 -7.22
N ASP A 274 26.56 1.69 -7.75
CA ASP A 274 26.09 0.69 -8.70
C ASP A 274 25.68 -0.59 -7.94
N LEU A 275 24.41 -0.97 -8.05
CA LEU A 275 23.82 -2.12 -7.37
C LEU A 275 23.67 -3.27 -8.37
N ASP A 276 24.45 -4.32 -8.15
CA ASP A 276 24.44 -5.54 -8.98
C ASP A 276 23.40 -6.56 -8.47
N PRO A 277 22.34 -6.87 -9.25
CA PRO A 277 21.33 -7.87 -8.87
C PRO A 277 21.90 -9.29 -8.67
N ALA A 278 23.06 -9.63 -9.23
CA ALA A 278 23.69 -10.94 -9.02
C ALA A 278 24.06 -11.15 -7.54
N ARG A 279 24.56 -10.11 -6.85
CA ARG A 279 24.96 -10.19 -5.43
C ARG A 279 23.81 -10.57 -4.50
N ILE A 280 22.60 -10.13 -4.81
CA ILE A 280 21.37 -10.51 -4.08
C ILE A 280 21.09 -12.00 -4.25
N ARG A 281 21.15 -12.49 -5.50
CA ARG A 281 20.89 -13.90 -5.83
C ARG A 281 21.93 -14.83 -5.18
N GLU A 282 23.20 -14.42 -5.16
CA GLU A 282 24.27 -15.13 -4.48
C GLU A 282 24.00 -15.27 -2.97
N GLU A 283 23.66 -14.17 -2.28
CA GLU A 283 23.42 -14.21 -0.84
C GLU A 283 22.10 -14.92 -0.47
N ARG A 284 21.06 -14.80 -1.32
CA ARG A 284 19.80 -15.54 -1.16
C ARG A 284 19.97 -17.04 -1.30
N GLN A 285 21.04 -17.56 -1.92
CA GLN A 285 21.32 -19.01 -1.95
C GLN A 285 21.37 -19.61 -0.53
N ASN A 286 22.00 -18.90 0.40
CA ASN A 286 22.17 -19.36 1.78
C ASN A 286 20.90 -19.17 2.63
N PHE A 287 20.21 -18.05 2.39
CA PHE A 287 19.07 -17.62 3.20
C PHE A 287 18.15 -16.69 2.40
N ASP A 288 16.92 -17.11 2.14
CA ASP A 288 15.85 -16.25 1.63
C ASP A 288 14.67 -16.23 2.62
N PRO A 289 14.49 -15.13 3.39
CA PRO A 289 13.54 -15.06 4.51
C PRO A 289 12.08 -15.22 4.07
N VAL A 290 11.76 -14.82 2.84
CA VAL A 290 10.40 -14.86 2.28
C VAL A 290 10.24 -15.93 1.19
N GLY A 291 11.35 -16.51 0.72
CA GLY A 291 11.39 -17.71 -0.10
C GLY A 291 11.50 -18.98 0.73
N HIS A 292 12.59 -19.72 0.57
CA HIS A 292 12.72 -21.09 1.10
C HIS A 292 12.89 -21.20 2.64
N TYR A 293 13.01 -20.09 3.38
CA TYR A 293 12.96 -20.08 4.86
C TYR A 293 11.59 -19.67 5.44
N SER A 294 10.60 -19.27 4.62
CA SER A 294 9.38 -18.57 5.09
C SER A 294 8.34 -19.41 5.82
N ARG A 295 8.33 -20.75 5.65
CA ARG A 295 7.39 -21.70 6.28
C ARG A 295 5.91 -21.24 6.27
N PRO A 296 5.29 -21.05 5.08
CA PRO A 296 3.89 -20.62 4.97
C PRO A 296 2.87 -21.65 5.51
N ASP A 297 3.31 -22.89 5.78
CA ASP A 297 2.54 -23.90 6.51
C ASP A 297 2.42 -23.61 8.02
N VAL A 298 3.23 -22.68 8.55
CA VAL A 298 3.28 -22.29 9.97
C VAL A 298 2.96 -20.81 10.17
N PHE A 299 3.49 -19.93 9.32
CA PHE A 299 3.38 -18.48 9.47
C PHE A 299 2.66 -17.86 8.27
N GLU A 300 1.67 -17.00 8.54
CA GLU A 300 0.98 -16.21 7.52
C GLU A 300 0.93 -14.74 7.95
N LEU A 301 1.23 -13.84 7.02
CA LEU A 301 1.07 -12.40 7.20
C LEU A 301 0.07 -11.86 6.17
N VAL A 302 -1.04 -11.29 6.66
CA VAL A 302 -2.03 -10.59 5.83
C VAL A 302 -1.89 -9.10 6.08
N VAL A 303 -1.67 -8.33 5.02
CA VAL A 303 -1.47 -6.87 5.08
C VAL A 303 -2.65 -6.16 4.42
N ASP A 304 -3.35 -5.31 5.17
CA ASP A 304 -4.38 -4.42 4.61
C ASP A 304 -3.73 -3.19 3.96
N ARG A 305 -3.71 -3.16 2.63
CA ARG A 305 -3.14 -2.07 1.83
C ARG A 305 -4.19 -1.06 1.32
N ARG A 306 -5.38 -1.04 1.91
CA ARG A 306 -6.38 -0.01 1.61
C ARG A 306 -5.95 1.30 2.27
N ARG A 307 -6.01 2.41 1.52
CA ARG A 307 -5.90 3.75 2.11
C ARG A 307 -7.10 3.93 3.03
N GLN A 308 -6.85 4.17 4.31
CA GLN A 308 -7.91 4.33 5.30
C GLN A 308 -8.45 5.76 5.24
N ALA A 309 -9.77 5.88 5.17
CA ALA A 309 -10.51 7.13 5.32
C ALA A 309 -11.40 7.04 6.57
N LEU A 310 -11.64 8.17 7.24
CA LEU A 310 -12.56 8.22 8.38
C LEU A 310 -14.03 8.20 7.95
N THR A 311 -14.33 8.83 6.82
CA THR A 311 -15.69 9.03 6.31
C THR A 311 -15.73 8.68 4.83
N GLY A 312 -16.77 7.95 4.42
CA GLY A 312 -17.21 7.89 3.02
C GLY A 312 -18.37 8.86 2.83
N PHE A 313 -18.28 9.73 1.83
CA PHE A 313 -19.39 10.60 1.46
C PHE A 313 -20.23 9.87 0.42
N ILE A 314 -21.56 9.89 0.60
CA ILE A 314 -22.52 9.42 -0.38
C ILE A 314 -23.18 10.70 -0.91
N ASP A 315 -22.59 11.25 -1.97
CA ASP A 315 -23.17 12.36 -2.72
C ASP A 315 -24.08 11.77 -3.81
N ASP A 316 -25.13 12.50 -4.20
CA ASP A 316 -26.20 12.01 -5.09
C ASP A 316 -25.66 11.16 -6.25
N ALA A 317 -26.14 9.93 -6.36
CA ALA A 317 -25.64 8.94 -7.30
C ALA A 317 -25.74 9.43 -8.75
N THR A 318 -24.60 9.67 -9.39
CA THR A 318 -24.56 9.77 -10.86
C THR A 318 -25.03 8.42 -11.41
N PRO A 319 -26.12 8.35 -12.21
CA PRO A 319 -26.58 7.08 -12.75
C PRO A 319 -25.48 6.48 -13.63
N ASN A 320 -25.20 5.18 -13.46
CA ASN A 320 -24.25 4.51 -14.35
C ASN A 320 -24.87 4.43 -15.76
N VAL A 321 -24.13 4.97 -16.73
CA VAL A 321 -24.50 5.00 -18.14
C VAL A 321 -23.53 4.11 -18.91
N THR A 322 -24.04 3.24 -19.79
CA THR A 322 -23.23 2.41 -20.68
C THR A 322 -22.40 3.27 -21.62
N ARG A 323 -21.37 2.68 -22.24
CA ARG A 323 -20.56 3.34 -23.29
C ARG A 323 -21.39 3.83 -24.49
N THR A 324 -22.65 3.41 -24.63
CA THR A 324 -23.58 3.82 -25.69
C THR A 324 -24.66 4.81 -25.22
N GLY A 325 -24.56 5.35 -23.99
CA GLY A 325 -25.51 6.34 -23.46
C GLY A 325 -26.80 5.74 -22.87
N GLY A 326 -26.88 4.42 -22.74
CA GLY A 326 -28.04 3.73 -22.13
C GLY A 326 -27.85 3.49 -20.63
N PRO A 327 -28.92 3.13 -19.89
CA PRO A 327 -28.78 2.74 -18.49
C PRO A 327 -27.91 1.48 -18.35
N SER A 328 -27.06 1.41 -17.32
CA SER A 328 -26.36 0.18 -16.94
C SER A 328 -26.84 -0.35 -15.60
N VAL A 329 -26.62 -1.66 -15.39
CA VAL A 329 -26.94 -2.36 -14.14
C VAL A 329 -25.67 -2.47 -13.30
N ASP A 330 -25.78 -2.11 -12.02
CA ASP A 330 -24.63 -1.95 -11.12
C ASP A 330 -24.30 -3.21 -10.34
N GLY A 331 -25.25 -4.12 -10.23
CA GLY A 331 -25.08 -5.36 -9.49
C GLY A 331 -26.34 -6.20 -9.47
N LEU A 332 -26.24 -7.32 -8.75
CA LEU A 332 -27.34 -8.21 -8.43
C LEU A 332 -27.79 -7.92 -7.00
N ASP A 333 -29.04 -7.49 -6.82
CA ASP A 333 -29.65 -7.29 -5.50
C ASP A 333 -30.16 -8.63 -4.93
N HIS A 334 -31.06 -9.28 -5.67
CA HIS A 334 -31.63 -10.56 -5.26
C HIS A 334 -31.88 -11.52 -6.42
N LEU A 335 -31.99 -12.80 -6.07
CA LEU A 335 -32.39 -13.88 -6.94
C LEU A 335 -33.68 -14.51 -6.39
N VAL A 336 -34.68 -14.76 -7.24
CA VAL A 336 -35.86 -15.54 -6.84
C VAL A 336 -35.68 -16.98 -7.30
N LEU A 337 -35.75 -17.94 -6.39
CA LEU A 337 -35.72 -19.37 -6.69
C LEU A 337 -37.11 -19.97 -6.51
N THR A 338 -37.58 -20.64 -7.56
CA THR A 338 -38.79 -21.46 -7.54
C THR A 338 -38.47 -22.81 -6.91
N VAL A 339 -39.16 -23.14 -5.82
CA VAL A 339 -38.93 -24.32 -4.99
C VAL A 339 -40.24 -25.03 -4.66
N ARG A 340 -40.22 -26.34 -4.45
CA ARG A 340 -41.41 -27.12 -4.08
C ARG A 340 -41.79 -26.94 -2.62
N ASP A 341 -40.79 -26.85 -1.75
CA ASP A 341 -40.98 -26.68 -0.31
C ASP A 341 -40.05 -25.56 0.21
N PRO A 342 -40.57 -24.33 0.37
CA PRO A 342 -39.79 -23.21 0.87
C PRO A 342 -39.18 -23.43 2.26
N ASP A 343 -39.83 -24.20 3.13
CA ASP A 343 -39.31 -24.52 4.46
C ASP A 343 -38.11 -25.47 4.38
N HIS A 344 -38.17 -26.46 3.51
CA HIS A 344 -37.06 -27.39 3.30
C HIS A 344 -35.86 -26.70 2.64
N ALA A 345 -36.10 -25.90 1.60
CA ALA A 345 -35.07 -25.10 0.97
C ALA A 345 -34.43 -24.13 1.98
N ALA A 346 -35.21 -23.39 2.76
CA ALA A 346 -34.69 -22.46 3.77
C ALA A 346 -33.78 -23.15 4.79
N ARG A 347 -34.17 -24.33 5.30
CA ARG A 347 -33.34 -25.12 6.21
C ARG A 347 -31.99 -25.49 5.58
N PHE A 348 -31.98 -25.89 4.32
CA PHE A 348 -30.75 -26.22 3.61
C PHE A 348 -29.82 -25.00 3.49
N TYR A 349 -30.32 -23.88 2.98
CA TYR A 349 -29.50 -22.69 2.77
C TYR A 349 -28.95 -22.12 4.09
N ARG A 350 -29.72 -22.19 5.18
CA ARG A 350 -29.23 -21.82 6.51
C ARG A 350 -28.16 -22.77 7.03
N ALA A 351 -28.43 -24.08 7.02
CA ALA A 351 -27.56 -25.06 7.67
C ALA A 351 -26.28 -25.35 6.88
N VAL A 352 -26.40 -25.47 5.55
CA VAL A 352 -25.31 -25.87 4.67
C VAL A 352 -24.51 -24.66 4.19
N LEU A 353 -25.20 -23.56 3.83
CA LEU A 353 -24.56 -22.38 3.23
C LEU A 353 -24.44 -21.19 4.20
N GLY A 354 -24.98 -21.29 5.41
CA GLY A 354 -24.81 -20.28 6.45
C GLY A 354 -25.56 -18.97 6.20
N MET A 355 -26.64 -19.02 5.41
CA MET A 355 -27.47 -17.84 5.10
C MET A 355 -28.43 -17.51 6.25
N ASP A 356 -28.80 -16.24 6.38
CA ASP A 356 -29.76 -15.77 7.39
C ASP A 356 -31.17 -15.70 6.80
N GLU A 357 -32.12 -16.44 7.38
CA GLU A 357 -33.52 -16.37 6.96
C GLU A 357 -34.22 -15.15 7.55
N VAL A 358 -34.84 -14.37 6.68
CA VAL A 358 -35.67 -13.22 7.00
C VAL A 358 -37.06 -13.45 6.41
N ARG A 359 -38.09 -13.22 7.22
CA ARG A 359 -39.48 -13.23 6.78
C ARG A 359 -39.93 -11.82 6.46
N THR A 360 -40.41 -11.60 5.25
CA THR A 360 -40.92 -10.30 4.78
C THR A 360 -42.37 -10.48 4.34
N GLY A 361 -43.30 -9.88 5.08
CA GLY A 361 -44.74 -10.08 4.84
C GLY A 361 -45.22 -11.49 5.19
N ASP A 362 -46.46 -11.80 4.80
CA ASP A 362 -47.16 -13.01 5.28
C ASP A 362 -46.69 -14.31 4.61
N ASP A 363 -46.05 -14.28 3.43
CA ASP A 363 -45.66 -15.51 2.70
C ASP A 363 -44.27 -15.52 2.01
N GLU A 364 -43.51 -14.41 1.98
CA GLU A 364 -42.18 -14.41 1.33
C GLU A 364 -41.04 -14.75 2.30
N ARG A 365 -40.23 -15.74 1.91
CA ARG A 365 -39.01 -16.14 2.62
C ARG A 365 -37.79 -15.66 1.88
N ALA A 366 -36.99 -14.83 2.52
CA ALA A 366 -35.71 -14.36 2.00
C ALA A 366 -34.55 -14.99 2.79
N LEU A 367 -33.49 -15.36 2.09
CA LEU A 367 -32.24 -15.88 2.64
C LEU A 367 -31.13 -14.88 2.31
N ARG A 368 -30.65 -14.16 3.32
CA ARG A 368 -29.64 -13.11 3.16
C ARG A 368 -28.23 -13.67 3.26
N PHE A 369 -27.34 -13.17 2.41
CA PHE A 369 -25.91 -13.47 2.44
C PHE A 369 -25.14 -12.29 1.85
N GLY A 370 -24.13 -11.81 2.58
CA GLY A 370 -23.40 -10.59 2.17
C GLY A 370 -24.34 -9.40 1.99
N GLY A 371 -24.31 -8.78 0.80
CA GLY A 371 -25.20 -7.68 0.40
C GLY A 371 -26.39 -8.13 -0.46
N GLN A 372 -26.59 -9.44 -0.66
CA GLN A 372 -27.60 -10.02 -1.55
C GLN A 372 -28.61 -10.89 -0.79
N GLN A 373 -29.68 -11.30 -1.47
CA GLN A 373 -30.64 -12.26 -0.94
C GLN A 373 -31.18 -13.25 -2.00
N ILE A 374 -31.51 -14.46 -1.56
CA ILE A 374 -32.33 -15.43 -2.32
C ILE A 374 -33.75 -15.42 -1.76
N VAL A 375 -34.74 -15.11 -2.59
CA VAL A 375 -36.15 -15.21 -2.23
C VAL A 375 -36.68 -16.56 -2.70
N LEU A 376 -37.30 -17.32 -1.80
CA LEU A 376 -37.90 -18.62 -2.10
C LEU A 376 -39.39 -18.46 -2.37
N ARG A 377 -39.84 -19.06 -3.48
CA ARG A 377 -41.25 -19.05 -3.89
C ARG A 377 -41.68 -20.40 -4.48
N THR A 378 -42.96 -20.71 -4.44
CA THR A 378 -43.57 -21.86 -5.13
C THR A 378 -44.08 -21.47 -6.52
N GLU A 379 -44.44 -22.47 -7.34
CA GLU A 379 -45.11 -22.24 -8.63
C GLU A 379 -46.52 -21.62 -8.47
N GLU A 380 -47.12 -21.76 -7.28
CA GLU A 380 -48.51 -21.39 -6.99
C GLU A 380 -48.64 -20.00 -6.32
N ASP A 381 -47.53 -19.31 -6.02
CA ASP A 381 -47.46 -18.03 -5.30
C ASP A 381 -48.02 -16.80 -6.10
N GLY A 382 -49.09 -16.99 -6.87
CA GLY A 382 -49.56 -16.10 -7.92
C GLY A 382 -49.88 -14.64 -7.55
N ALA A 383 -49.97 -13.83 -8.63
CA ALA A 383 -50.29 -12.40 -8.77
C ALA A 383 -49.11 -11.38 -8.70
N GLY A 384 -47.86 -11.84 -8.68
CA GLY A 384 -46.66 -10.98 -8.80
C GLY A 384 -46.00 -10.99 -10.19
N VAL A 385 -45.01 -10.10 -10.40
CA VAL A 385 -44.09 -10.18 -11.54
C VAL A 385 -43.25 -11.45 -11.39
N GLN A 386 -43.45 -12.41 -12.28
CA GLN A 386 -42.76 -13.71 -12.26
C GLN A 386 -42.20 -14.07 -13.62
N GLY A 387 -41.29 -15.05 -13.66
CA GLY A 387 -40.78 -15.61 -14.90
C GLY A 387 -41.91 -16.20 -15.76
N SER A 388 -41.80 -16.08 -17.09
CA SER A 388 -42.82 -16.58 -18.03
C SER A 388 -43.03 -18.10 -18.00
N ARG A 389 -42.06 -18.85 -17.46
CA ARG A 389 -42.10 -20.29 -17.19
C ARG A 389 -41.30 -20.62 -15.94
N ALA A 390 -41.88 -20.39 -14.76
CA ALA A 390 -41.27 -20.83 -13.51
C ALA A 390 -41.16 -22.36 -13.50
N THR A 391 -39.99 -22.88 -13.13
CA THR A 391 -39.74 -24.31 -12.95
C THR A 391 -38.70 -24.46 -11.86
N TRP A 392 -38.88 -25.42 -10.97
CA TRP A 392 -37.87 -25.76 -9.97
C TRP A 392 -36.70 -26.53 -10.59
N GLY A 393 -35.52 -26.44 -9.97
CA GLY A 393 -34.33 -27.21 -10.36
C GLY A 393 -33.62 -26.73 -11.64
N SER A 394 -33.99 -25.58 -12.22
CA SER A 394 -33.41 -25.07 -13.46
C SER A 394 -32.28 -24.05 -13.29
N ALA A 395 -31.96 -23.62 -12.07
CA ALA A 395 -30.92 -22.63 -11.83
C ALA A 395 -29.52 -23.27 -11.81
N ASP A 396 -28.55 -22.55 -12.37
CA ASP A 396 -27.11 -22.81 -12.21
C ASP A 396 -26.49 -21.58 -11.54
N LEU A 397 -26.06 -21.73 -10.29
CA LEU A 397 -25.70 -20.63 -9.41
C LEU A 397 -24.26 -20.75 -8.95
N CYS A 398 -23.44 -19.78 -9.33
CA CYS A 398 -22.07 -19.65 -8.83
C CYS A 398 -22.00 -18.66 -7.66
N LEU A 399 -21.63 -19.17 -6.49
CA LEU A 399 -21.41 -18.41 -5.26
C LEU A 399 -19.92 -18.35 -4.95
N VAL A 400 -19.40 -17.14 -4.73
CA VAL A 400 -17.98 -16.94 -4.44
C VAL A 400 -17.72 -17.07 -2.94
N SER A 401 -16.74 -17.89 -2.56
CA SER A 401 -16.30 -18.10 -1.19
C SER A 401 -14.81 -17.85 -1.02
N ARG A 402 -14.41 -17.36 0.16
CA ARG A 402 -12.99 -17.30 0.57
C ARG A 402 -12.51 -18.60 1.21
N THR A 403 -13.44 -19.46 1.66
CA THR A 403 -13.11 -20.77 2.22
C THR A 403 -12.65 -21.71 1.11
N PRO A 404 -11.49 -22.38 1.21
CA PRO A 404 -10.98 -23.26 0.16
C PRO A 404 -11.96 -24.35 -0.28
N ALA A 405 -11.97 -24.67 -1.58
CA ALA A 405 -12.87 -25.63 -2.19
C ALA A 405 -12.74 -27.02 -1.55
N GLU A 406 -11.54 -27.39 -1.12
CA GLU A 406 -11.26 -28.64 -0.40
C GLU A 406 -11.98 -28.69 0.95
N HIS A 407 -12.10 -27.55 1.65
CA HIS A 407 -12.85 -27.47 2.90
C HIS A 407 -14.36 -27.54 2.63
N TRP A 408 -14.83 -26.95 1.54
CA TRP A 408 -16.22 -27.12 1.10
C TRP A 408 -16.55 -28.57 0.77
N VAL A 409 -15.64 -29.30 0.10
CA VAL A 409 -15.82 -30.73 -0.16
C VAL A 409 -16.03 -31.51 1.14
N LEU A 410 -15.22 -31.25 2.17
CA LEU A 410 -15.35 -31.92 3.46
C LEU A 410 -16.66 -31.55 4.17
N HIS A 411 -17.01 -30.26 4.16
CA HIS A 411 -18.24 -29.75 4.75
C HIS A 411 -19.49 -30.32 4.08
N LEU A 412 -19.56 -30.30 2.76
CA LEU A 412 -20.69 -30.84 1.99
C LEU A 412 -20.88 -32.34 2.27
N LYS A 413 -19.78 -33.11 2.32
CA LYS A 413 -19.82 -34.54 2.70
C LYS A 413 -20.35 -34.74 4.12
N ARG A 414 -20.03 -33.87 5.07
CA ARG A 414 -20.55 -33.94 6.45
C ARG A 414 -22.07 -33.76 6.51
N TYR A 415 -22.64 -33.00 5.59
CA TYR A 415 -24.10 -32.83 5.42
C TYR A 415 -24.73 -33.90 4.51
N GLY A 416 -23.97 -34.90 4.07
CA GLY A 416 -24.47 -35.99 3.23
C GLY A 416 -24.71 -35.62 1.77
N LEU A 417 -24.18 -34.49 1.30
CA LEU A 417 -24.38 -34.02 -0.07
C LEU A 417 -23.40 -34.69 -1.04
N GLN A 418 -23.92 -35.08 -2.19
CA GLN A 418 -23.11 -35.61 -3.29
C GLN A 418 -22.50 -34.47 -4.10
N ILE A 419 -21.19 -34.55 -4.32
CA ILE A 419 -20.49 -33.65 -5.23
C ILE A 419 -20.74 -34.12 -6.65
N VAL A 420 -21.30 -33.22 -7.46
CA VAL A 420 -21.53 -33.44 -8.89
C VAL A 420 -20.21 -33.35 -9.65
N GLN A 421 -19.40 -32.33 -9.35
CA GLN A 421 -18.10 -32.12 -9.98
C GLN A 421 -17.23 -31.22 -9.11
N GLY A 422 -15.95 -31.55 -8.92
CA GLY A 422 -14.98 -30.67 -8.25
C GLY A 422 -14.24 -31.31 -7.08
N PRO A 423 -13.19 -30.65 -6.53
CA PRO A 423 -12.69 -29.33 -6.94
C PRO A 423 -12.07 -29.37 -8.34
N VAL A 424 -12.49 -28.47 -9.23
CA VAL A 424 -11.98 -28.34 -10.60
C VAL A 424 -11.66 -26.89 -10.92
N ASP A 425 -10.70 -26.68 -11.82
CA ASP A 425 -10.37 -25.35 -12.30
C ASP A 425 -11.29 -24.95 -13.47
N ARG A 426 -11.79 -23.71 -13.44
CA ARG A 426 -12.71 -23.12 -14.42
C ARG A 426 -12.40 -21.64 -14.62
N HIS A 427 -13.10 -21.01 -15.57
CA HIS A 427 -13.08 -19.56 -15.77
C HIS A 427 -14.35 -18.95 -15.18
N GLY A 428 -14.18 -18.04 -14.22
CA GLY A 428 -15.26 -17.26 -13.63
C GLY A 428 -15.33 -15.86 -14.26
N ALA A 429 -16.33 -15.07 -13.85
CA ALA A 429 -16.58 -13.74 -14.40
C ALA A 429 -15.38 -12.77 -14.25
N THR A 430 -14.53 -12.97 -13.24
CA THR A 430 -13.39 -12.10 -12.92
C THR A 430 -12.03 -12.79 -13.09
N GLY A 431 -11.98 -13.94 -13.76
CA GLY A 431 -10.76 -14.70 -14.01
C GLY A 431 -10.83 -16.16 -13.54
N PRO A 432 -9.69 -16.88 -13.50
CA PRO A 432 -9.67 -18.29 -13.13
C PRO A 432 -10.21 -18.53 -11.73
N ILE A 433 -10.97 -19.61 -11.58
CA ILE A 433 -11.57 -20.04 -10.32
C ILE A 433 -11.30 -21.53 -10.10
N ARG A 434 -11.33 -21.95 -8.83
CA ARG A 434 -11.47 -23.36 -8.46
C ARG A 434 -12.79 -23.58 -7.76
N SER A 435 -13.56 -24.54 -8.24
CA SER A 435 -14.93 -24.68 -7.81
C SER A 435 -15.37 -26.11 -7.57
N VAL A 436 -16.38 -26.24 -6.72
CA VAL A 436 -17.09 -27.49 -6.42
C VAL A 436 -18.58 -27.31 -6.70
N HIS A 437 -19.17 -28.29 -7.36
CA HIS A 437 -20.56 -28.30 -7.78
C HIS A 437 -21.32 -29.38 -7.02
N PHE A 438 -22.52 -29.05 -6.56
CA PHE A 438 -23.45 -29.95 -5.89
C PHE A 438 -24.88 -29.49 -6.18
N ARG A 439 -25.88 -30.23 -5.70
CA ARG A 439 -27.28 -29.85 -5.88
C ARG A 439 -27.90 -29.40 -4.57
N ASP A 440 -28.77 -28.38 -4.67
CA ASP A 440 -29.67 -28.02 -3.59
C ASP A 440 -30.86 -29.00 -3.50
N PRO A 441 -31.79 -28.84 -2.53
CA PRO A 441 -32.96 -29.72 -2.38
C PRO A 441 -33.91 -29.74 -3.58
N GLU A 442 -33.90 -28.70 -4.41
CA GLU A 442 -34.75 -28.61 -5.60
C GLU A 442 -34.06 -29.14 -6.85
N GLY A 443 -32.77 -29.46 -6.77
CA GLY A 443 -31.99 -29.99 -7.88
C GLY A 443 -31.24 -28.90 -8.67
N ASN A 444 -31.30 -27.64 -8.27
CA ASN A 444 -30.50 -26.57 -8.87
C ASN A 444 -29.00 -26.91 -8.72
N LEU A 445 -28.21 -26.56 -9.73
CA LEU A 445 -26.76 -26.71 -9.65
C LEU A 445 -26.20 -25.53 -8.86
N ILE A 446 -25.52 -25.83 -7.77
CA ILE A 446 -24.81 -24.85 -6.96
C ILE A 446 -23.32 -25.07 -7.14
N GLU A 447 -22.63 -24.04 -7.61
CA GLU A 447 -21.19 -23.93 -7.69
C GLU A 447 -20.70 -23.05 -6.54
N ILE A 448 -19.76 -23.56 -5.74
CA ILE A 448 -18.98 -22.73 -4.81
C ILE A 448 -17.60 -22.54 -5.41
N ALA A 449 -17.25 -21.29 -5.70
CA ALA A 449 -16.03 -20.92 -6.39
C ALA A 449 -15.08 -20.11 -5.50
N ASN A 450 -13.79 -20.44 -5.57
CA ASN A 450 -12.71 -19.61 -5.05
C ASN A 450 -11.99 -18.91 -6.20
N PRO A 451 -11.76 -17.59 -6.12
CA PRO A 451 -10.88 -16.90 -7.05
C PRO A 451 -9.48 -17.51 -7.02
N ARG A 452 -8.87 -17.67 -8.20
CA ARG A 452 -7.47 -18.07 -8.34
C ARG A 452 -6.68 -16.97 -9.04
N PRO A 453 -5.40 -16.79 -8.68
CA PRO A 453 -4.50 -15.99 -9.50
C PRO A 453 -4.41 -16.62 -10.90
N PRO A 454 -4.36 -15.81 -11.97
CA PRO A 454 -4.26 -16.33 -13.32
C PRO A 454 -2.97 -17.15 -13.50
N ARG A 455 -3.06 -18.30 -14.20
CA ARG A 455 -1.87 -19.08 -14.52
C ARG A 455 -1.07 -18.34 -15.61
N PRO A 456 0.26 -18.47 -15.64
CA PRO A 456 1.11 -17.81 -16.64
C PRO A 456 0.79 -18.15 -18.12
N HIS A 457 -0.04 -19.16 -18.38
CA HIS A 457 -0.40 -19.61 -19.74
C HIS A 457 -1.84 -19.26 -20.17
N ASP A 458 -2.65 -18.62 -19.34
CA ASP A 458 -4.06 -18.29 -19.65
C ASP A 458 -4.25 -16.86 -20.20
N ALA A 459 -3.17 -16.19 -20.64
CA ALA A 459 -3.28 -14.92 -21.35
C ALA A 459 -4.04 -15.15 -22.68
N PRO A 460 -5.11 -14.39 -22.97
CA PRO A 460 -5.83 -14.53 -24.22
C PRO A 460 -4.88 -14.26 -25.40
N ALA A 461 -4.89 -15.15 -26.39
CA ALA A 461 -4.19 -14.92 -27.65
C ALA A 461 -4.67 -13.60 -28.27
N PRO A 462 -3.77 -12.77 -28.85
CA PRO A 462 -4.17 -11.54 -29.49
C PRO A 462 -5.20 -11.83 -30.59
N PRO A 463 -6.24 -11.00 -30.74
CA PRO A 463 -7.26 -11.24 -31.75
C PRO A 463 -6.63 -11.22 -33.14
N GLY A 464 -6.76 -12.35 -33.84
CA GLY A 464 -6.39 -12.46 -35.25
C GLY A 464 -7.25 -11.51 -36.07
N THR A 465 -6.61 -10.75 -36.94
CA THR A 465 -7.28 -9.92 -37.95
C THR A 465 -8.09 -10.81 -38.89
N ASP A 466 -9.41 -10.76 -38.79
CA ASP A 466 -10.34 -11.30 -39.79
C ASP A 466 -10.39 -10.32 -40.98
N PRO A 467 -9.92 -10.70 -42.18
CA PRO A 467 -9.96 -9.84 -43.36
C PRO A 467 -11.30 -9.92 -44.11
N SER A 468 -12.38 -10.40 -43.50
CA SER A 468 -13.64 -10.65 -44.21
C SER A 468 -14.90 -10.16 -43.51
N LEU A 469 -15.01 -8.86 -43.29
CA LEU A 469 -16.32 -8.20 -43.22
C LEU A 469 -16.28 -6.84 -43.98
N PRO A 470 -17.31 -6.56 -44.81
CA PRO A 470 -17.34 -5.42 -45.74
C PRO A 470 -17.49 -4.04 -45.07
#